data_AF-A0A967VZX9-F1
#
_entry.id   AF-A0A967VZX9-F1
#
_cell.length_a   1.000
_cell.length_b   1.000
_cell.length_c   1.000
_cell.angle_alpha   90.00
_cell.angle_beta   90.00
_cell.angle_gamma   90.00
#
_symmetry.space_group_name_H-M   'P 1'
#
loop_
_entity.id
_entity.type
_entity.pdbx_description
1 polymer ?
#
loop_
_entity_poly.entity_id
_entity_poly.type
_entity_poly.pdbx_seq_one_letter_code
_entity_poly.pdbx_strand_id
1 'polypeptide(L)' 'MTAEPVTDPDEARRLLVEQLTSPVRWTASMRTMRERGIERFLELGPGRVLAGLMRRIDRGAGVESLGSADQVTSFLED' A
#
# COMPACT_ATOMS: atom_id res chain seq x y z
N MET A 1 -4.97 -7.76 12.50
CA MET A 1 -3.98 -7.68 11.38
C MET A 1 -2.55 -7.36 11.85
N THR A 2 -1.57 -8.12 11.35
CA THR A 2 -0.17 -8.13 11.81
C THR A 2 0.69 -6.98 11.25
N ALA A 3 0.32 -6.40 10.11
CA ALA A 3 1.13 -5.47 9.31
C ALA A 3 2.39 -6.08 8.67
N GLU A 4 2.51 -7.41 8.75
CA GLU A 4 3.58 -8.19 8.13
C GLU A 4 3.09 -8.81 6.81
N PRO A 5 4.01 -9.14 5.88
CA PRO A 5 3.68 -9.92 4.70
C PRO A 5 3.13 -11.29 5.08
N VAL A 6 2.08 -11.72 4.38
CA VAL A 6 1.44 -13.04 4.54
C VAL A 6 1.60 -13.78 3.23
N THR A 7 2.23 -14.96 3.28
CA THR A 7 2.47 -15.80 2.10
C THR A 7 1.63 -17.08 2.10
N ASP A 8 1.08 -17.47 3.26
CA ASP A 8 0.21 -18.62 3.38
C ASP A 8 -1.25 -18.25 3.05
N PRO A 9 -1.92 -18.97 2.13
CA PRO A 9 -3.26 -18.64 1.68
C PRO A 9 -4.34 -18.86 2.74
N ASP A 10 -4.19 -19.87 3.61
CA ASP A 10 -5.17 -20.15 4.67
C ASP A 10 -5.12 -19.07 5.76
N GLU A 11 -3.91 -18.62 6.11
CA GLU A 11 -3.70 -17.48 6.99
C GLU A 11 -4.22 -16.18 6.37
N ALA A 12 -4.01 -15.96 5.07
CA ALA A 12 -4.57 -14.79 4.37
C ALA A 12 -6.11 -14.78 4.45
N ARG A 13 -6.77 -15.92 4.21
CA ARG A 13 -8.23 -16.06 4.35
C ARG A 13 -8.69 -15.74 5.76
N ARG A 14 -8.00 -16.26 6.79
CA ARG A 14 -8.33 -16.00 8.20
C ARG A 14 -8.21 -14.52 8.54
N LEU A 15 -7.12 -13.87 8.12
CA LEU A 15 -6.85 -12.46 8.39
C LEU A 15 -7.81 -11.51 7.67
N LEU A 16 -8.29 -11.86 6.47
CA LEU A 16 -9.31 -11.07 5.77
C LEU A 16 -10.65 -11.05 6.53
N VAL A 17 -11.04 -12.17 7.16
CA VAL A 17 -12.24 -12.22 8.01
C VAL A 17 -12.03 -11.37 9.27
N GLU A 18 -10.89 -11.53 9.94
CA GLU A 18 -10.54 -10.76 11.14
C GLU A 18 -10.51 -9.24 10.87
N GLN A 19 -10.09 -8.83 9.66
CA GLN A 19 -9.98 -7.44 9.26
C GLN A 19 -11.32 -6.70 9.32
N LEU A 20 -12.45 -7.38 9.07
CA LEU A 20 -13.77 -6.76 9.02
C LEU A 20 -14.16 -6.03 10.32
N THR A 21 -13.66 -6.51 11.46
CA THR A 21 -13.96 -5.95 12.79
C THR A 21 -12.71 -5.38 13.48
N SER A 22 -11.59 -5.32 12.78
CA SER A 22 -10.31 -4.89 13.33
C SER A 22 -9.88 -3.55 12.75
N PRO A 23 -9.12 -2.74 13.51
CA PRO A 23 -8.56 -1.50 12.99
C PRO A 23 -7.56 -1.77 11.86
N VAL A 24 -7.59 -0.92 10.83
CA VAL A 24 -6.60 -0.94 9.75
C VAL A 24 -5.29 -0.33 10.25
N ARG A 25 -4.24 -1.14 10.37
CA ARG A 25 -2.91 -0.71 10.84
C ARG A 25 -2.05 -0.12 9.71
N TRP A 26 -2.60 0.81 8.93
CA TRP A 26 -1.98 1.35 7.71
C TRP A 26 -0.55 1.90 7.92
N THR A 27 -0.36 2.76 8.92
CA THR A 27 0.97 3.34 9.24
C THR A 27 2.01 2.26 9.55
N ALA A 28 1.61 1.20 10.26
CA ALA A 28 2.52 0.10 10.58
C ALA A 28 2.89 -0.69 9.33
N SER A 29 1.92 -0.95 8.43
CA SER A 29 2.18 -1.63 7.17
C SER A 29 3.15 -0.84 6.28
N MET A 30 2.97 0.48 6.16
CA MET A 30 3.87 1.32 5.38
C MET A 30 5.29 1.33 5.96
N ARG A 31 5.44 1.44 7.29
CA ARG A 31 6.76 1.36 7.95
C ARG A 31 7.44 0.01 7.73
N THR A 32 6.68 -1.08 7.82
CA THR A 32 7.19 -2.42 7.56
C THR A 32 7.73 -2.55 6.13
N MET A 33 7.03 -1.98 5.14
CA MET A 33 7.52 -1.93 3.76
C MET A 33 8.82 -1.11 3.63
N ARG A 34 8.90 0.03 4.32
CA ARG A 34 10.12 0.87 4.35
C ARG A 34 11.31 0.15 4.97
N GLU A 35 11.10 -0.51 6.11
CA GLU A 35 12.12 -1.29 6.82
C GLU A 35 12.65 -2.45 5.96
N ARG A 36 11.82 -2.95 5.04
CA ARG A 36 12.18 -3.97 4.05
C ARG A 36 12.82 -3.39 2.78
N GLY A 37 13.10 -2.08 2.72
CA GLY A 37 13.81 -1.42 1.63
C GLY A 37 12.94 -1.00 0.45
N ILE A 38 11.61 -0.96 0.60
CA ILE A 38 10.73 -0.46 -0.47
C ILE A 38 10.76 1.07 -0.46
N GLU A 39 11.19 1.66 -1.58
CA GLU A 39 11.39 3.11 -1.72
C GLU A 39 10.31 3.80 -2.57
N ARG A 40 9.71 3.06 -3.52
CA ARG A 40 8.75 3.57 -4.49
C ARG A 40 7.39 2.90 -4.28
N PHE A 41 6.34 3.71 -4.23
CA PHE A 41 4.96 3.29 -4.02
C PHE A 41 4.08 3.81 -5.17
N LEU A 42 3.18 2.95 -5.65
CA LEU A 42 2.18 3.29 -6.65
C LEU A 42 0.79 3.14 -6.01
N GLU A 43 0.02 4.22 -5.98
CA GLU A 43 -1.40 4.18 -5.62
C GLU A 43 -2.21 3.90 -6.89
N LEU A 44 -2.73 2.68 -7.00
CA LEU A 44 -3.58 2.26 -8.11
C LEU A 44 -5.05 2.51 -7.76
N GLY A 45 -5.72 3.35 -8.56
CA GLY A 45 -7.11 3.72 -8.36
C GLY A 45 -7.35 5.23 -8.30
N PRO A 46 -8.60 5.68 -8.44
CA PRO A 46 -8.92 7.09 -8.58
C PRO A 46 -8.58 7.89 -7.31
N GLY A 47 -8.04 9.09 -7.51
CA GLY A 47 -7.70 10.00 -6.41
C GLY A 47 -6.22 9.95 -6.03
N ARG A 48 -5.93 10.36 -4.79
CA ARG A 48 -4.55 10.50 -4.26
C ARG A 48 -4.48 10.38 -2.73
N VAL A 49 -5.41 9.62 -2.15
CA VAL A 49 -5.60 9.57 -0.69
C VAL A 49 -4.43 8.83 -0.06
N LEU A 50 -4.09 7.65 -0.57
CA LEU A 50 -3.00 6.84 -0.03
C LEU A 50 -1.65 7.51 -0.26
N ALA A 51 -1.45 8.18 -1.39
CA ALA A 51 -0.27 9.02 -1.61
C ALA A 51 -0.17 10.17 -0.60
N GLY A 52 -1.29 10.80 -0.26
CA GLY A 52 -1.35 11.80 0.81
C GLY A 52 -1.00 11.23 2.19
N LEU A 53 -1.54 10.06 2.53
CA LEU A 53 -1.23 9.36 3.78
C LEU A 53 0.25 8.95 3.84
N MET A 54 0.80 8.42 2.74
CA MET A 54 2.19 7.99 2.68
C MET A 54 3.14 9.16 2.93
N ARG A 55 2.93 10.31 2.28
CA ARG A 55 3.74 11.53 2.52
C ARG A 55 3.67 12.06 3.96
N ARG A 56 2.58 11.78 4.69
CA ARG A 56 2.46 12.10 6.12
C ARG A 56 3.22 11.11 7.00
N ILE A 57 3.28 9.84 6.60
CA ILE A 57 4.00 8.78 7.31
C ILE A 57 5.51 8.92 7.11
N ASP A 58 5.93 9.16 5.87
CA ASP A 58 7.31 9.28 5.45
C ASP A 58 7.42 10.23 4.24
N ARG A 59 8.10 11.35 4.43
CA ARG A 59 8.30 12.37 3.38
C ARG A 59 9.37 11.98 2.35
N GLY A 60 10.23 11.02 2.67
CA GLY A 60 11.28 10.50 1.78
C GLY A 60 10.78 9.45 0.80
N ALA A 61 9.57 8.92 0.98
CA ALA A 61 8.98 7.94 0.08
C ALA A 61 8.58 8.55 -1.26
N GLY A 62 9.05 7.94 -2.36
CA GLY A 62 8.53 8.22 -3.70
C GLY A 62 7.14 7.62 -3.81
N VAL A 63 6.11 8.46 -4.03
CA VAL A 63 4.74 7.98 -4.23
C VAL A 63 4.06 8.68 -5.40
N GLU A 64 3.50 7.87 -6.29
CA GLU A 64 2.80 8.27 -7.50
C GLU A 64 1.40 7.67 -7.51
N SER A 65 0.40 8.40 -8.01
CA SER A 65 -0.99 7.93 -8.10
C SER A 65 -1.38 7.71 -9.56
N LEU A 66 -1.78 6.48 -9.90
CA LEU A 66 -2.22 6.04 -11.22
C LEU A 66 -3.71 5.73 -11.15
N GLY A 67 -4.53 6.73 -11.48
CA GLY A 67 -5.98 6.71 -11.27
C GLY A 67 -6.81 6.33 -12.49
N SER A 68 -6.20 6.21 -13.67
CA SER A 68 -6.86 5.80 -14.91
C SER A 68 -6.03 4.77 -15.67
N ALA A 69 -6.67 4.08 -16.60
CA ALA A 69 -5.99 3.15 -17.51
C ALA A 69 -4.88 3.86 -18.30
N ASP A 70 -5.13 5.07 -18.82
CA ASP A 70 -4.14 5.84 -19.58
C ASP A 70 -2.89 6.17 -18.76
N GLN A 71 -3.05 6.50 -17.48
CA GLN A 71 -1.92 6.75 -16.57
C GLN A 71 -1.12 5.47 -16.31
N VAL A 72 -1.79 4.33 -16.15
CA VAL A 72 -1.12 3.03 -16.02
C VAL A 72 -0.37 2.67 -17.31
N THR A 73 -0.97 2.89 -18.48
CA THR A 73 -0.31 2.65 -19.77
C THR A 73 0.92 3.53 -19.92
N SER A 74 0.81 4.83 -19.64
CA SER A 74 1.96 5.76 -19.72
C SER A 74 3.11 5.31 -18.80
N PHE A 75 2.80 4.90 -17.56
CA PHE A 75 3.80 4.39 -16.62
C PHE A 75 4.50 3.10 -17.10
N LEU A 76 3.82 2.26 -17.89
CA LEU A 76 4.41 1.03 -18.45
C LEU A 76 5.29 1.30 -19.68
N GLU A 77 5.16 2.46 -20.30
CA GLU A 77 5.92 2.88 -21.49
C GLU A 77 7.18 3.69 -21.14
N ASP A 78 7.28 4.21 -19.91
CA ASP A 78 8.45 4.90 -19.32
C ASP A 78 9.57 3.95 -18.89
#